data_AF-A0A9N9HU10-F1
#
_entry.id   AF-A0A9N9HU10-F1
#
_cell.length_a   1.000
_cell.length_b   1.000
_cell.length_c   1.000
_cell.angle_alpha   90.00
_cell.angle_beta   90.00
_cell.angle_gamma   90.00
#
_symmetry.space_group_name_H-M   'P 1'
#
loop_
_entity.id
_entity.type
_entity.pdbx_description
1 polymer ?
#
loop_
_entity_poly.entity_id
_entity_poly.type
_entity_poly.pdbx_seq_one_letter_code
_entity_poly.pdbx_strand_id
1 'polypeptide(L)'
;NELDVKTLLKNLQLTIEFESQLVKRFSNADHQKMAENTASEINFTKSISVAFEPYLGLYIDAEDKNLSEMIASYRTESVPDDDSSTSVLQSSTDLFYFYRETLTNCARLSTKKPFFDLCNVFAKWLRVYANEVLTGRLPKEERKAMTRDELKLACFVLNTADYCYVTTSQLEEKLKEKIDDEYKGNINFDTERNCFLNVVSATIKSLVRGVESCYEPALIAMTKIQWNNLDSVGDQSGYVTLFHSTLRSNVVIIHKDITNNRYFRTFCDKFVESFVSKLISNLLKCKPISEVGAEQMLLDVHALKTSLLEMPTMGMENPAPPPTTFTKIVNKGISKVEVILKTVLTPHDPHDSLVENYILLIADKNIGNLQKILELKGLKKAEQQQIIDVFQQRVLNHPDLPENSNIMSSVTLPTFITPSLPSSFPTLFSTPVGGGLNSVMPATAERLASGIASSAIADQSGAAAKKFNESFRKVLKGRGWRKKEGNDGNGNDK
;
A
#
# COMPACT_ATOMS: atom_id res chain seq x y z
N ASN A 1 7.57 41.44 25.42
CA ASN A 1 6.23 41.64 24.83
C ASN A 1 6.01 40.58 23.78
N GLU A 2 5.61 39.37 24.20
CA GLU A 2 5.13 38.36 23.25
C GLU A 2 3.81 38.85 22.67
N LEU A 3 3.76 38.98 21.35
CA LEU A 3 2.53 39.30 20.65
C LEU A 3 1.62 38.07 20.76
N ASP A 4 0.54 38.17 21.54
CA ASP A 4 -0.45 37.09 21.64
C ASP A 4 -1.12 36.90 20.27
N VAL A 5 -0.95 35.71 19.68
CA VAL A 5 -1.51 35.34 18.36
C VAL A 5 -3.01 35.58 18.31
N LYS A 6 -3.73 35.34 19.43
CA LYS A 6 -5.17 35.59 19.51
C LYS A 6 -5.48 37.08 19.39
N THR A 7 -4.68 37.93 20.04
CA THR A 7 -4.80 39.39 19.95
C THR A 7 -4.48 39.89 18.55
N LEU A 8 -3.43 39.36 17.90
CA LEU A 8 -3.08 39.69 16.51
C LEU A 8 -4.21 39.35 15.54
N LEU A 9 -4.72 38.11 15.59
CA LEU A 9 -5.80 37.65 14.73
C LEU A 9 -7.09 38.43 14.95
N LYS A 10 -7.42 38.74 16.22
CA LYS A 10 -8.59 39.55 16.56
C LYS A 10 -8.51 40.95 15.94
N ASN A 11 -7.36 41.63 16.09
CA ASN A 11 -7.18 42.98 15.57
C ASN A 11 -7.17 43.00 14.03
N LEU A 12 -6.54 42.00 13.40
CA LEU A 12 -6.59 41.85 11.95
C LEU A 12 -8.02 41.60 11.46
N GLN A 13 -8.78 40.73 12.12
CA GLN A 13 -10.17 40.44 11.76
C GLN A 13 -11.05 41.70 11.86
N LEU A 14 -10.90 42.48 12.92
CA LEU A 14 -11.59 43.77 13.09
C LEU A 14 -11.21 44.77 12.00
N THR A 15 -9.93 44.79 11.60
CA THR A 15 -9.43 45.65 10.52
C THR A 15 -10.04 45.28 9.18
N ILE A 16 -10.09 43.98 8.84
CA ILE A 16 -10.72 43.49 7.61
C ILE A 16 -12.22 43.80 7.59
N GLU A 17 -12.89 43.64 8.74
CA GLU A 17 -14.31 43.97 8.85
C GLU A 17 -14.56 45.47 8.68
N PHE A 18 -13.71 46.31 9.28
CA PHE A 18 -13.74 47.75 9.11
C PHE A 18 -13.53 48.17 7.64
N GLU A 19 -12.52 47.61 6.96
CA GLU A 19 -12.30 47.84 5.52
C GLU A 19 -13.54 47.44 4.70
N SER A 20 -14.14 46.27 4.99
CA SER A 20 -15.36 45.83 4.31
C SER A 20 -16.55 46.77 4.55
N GLN A 21 -16.69 47.30 5.77
CA GLN A 21 -17.71 48.29 6.11
C GLN A 21 -17.48 49.61 5.37
N LEU A 22 -16.22 50.07 5.24
CA LEU A 22 -15.88 51.26 4.45
C LEU A 22 -16.24 51.06 2.97
N VAL A 23 -15.86 49.94 2.36
CA VAL A 23 -16.25 49.61 0.97
C VAL A 23 -17.78 49.66 0.83
N LYS A 24 -18.53 48.96 1.68
CA LYS A 24 -20.01 48.98 1.61
C LYS A 24 -20.62 50.37 1.77
N ARG A 25 -20.06 51.20 2.66
CA ARG A 25 -20.58 52.55 2.94
C ARG A 25 -20.33 53.48 1.76
N PHE A 26 -19.14 53.43 1.17
CA PHE A 26 -18.71 54.38 0.15
C PHE A 26 -19.01 53.91 -1.28
N SER A 27 -19.11 52.60 -1.56
CA SER A 27 -19.61 52.10 -2.85
C SER A 27 -21.09 52.45 -3.10
N ASN A 28 -21.89 52.61 -2.05
CA ASN A 28 -23.27 53.09 -2.16
C ASN A 28 -23.38 54.61 -2.33
N ALA A 29 -22.33 55.37 -1.99
CA ALA A 29 -22.33 56.83 -2.10
C ALA A 29 -22.06 57.31 -3.55
N ASP A 30 -21.30 56.53 -4.34
CA ASP A 30 -21.01 56.82 -5.74
C ASP A 30 -22.23 56.63 -6.67
N HIS A 31 -23.18 55.76 -6.32
CA HIS A 31 -24.44 55.67 -7.09
C HIS A 31 -25.29 56.94 -7.03
N GLN A 32 -25.03 57.84 -6.07
CA GLN A 32 -25.76 59.10 -5.94
C GLN A 32 -25.03 60.29 -6.57
N LYS A 33 -23.78 60.14 -7.03
CA LYS A 33 -22.99 61.20 -7.68
C LYS A 33 -22.05 60.64 -8.75
N MET A 34 -22.31 61.04 -10.00
CA MET A 34 -21.47 61.00 -11.22
C MET A 34 -22.02 60.09 -12.34
N ALA A 35 -22.93 60.60 -13.17
CA ALA A 35 -22.58 61.18 -14.48
C ALA A 35 -21.25 61.96 -14.52
N GLU A 36 -20.43 61.63 -15.52
CA GLU A 36 -19.17 62.29 -15.93
C GLU A 36 -17.87 61.81 -15.28
N ASN A 37 -17.26 60.85 -16.00
CA ASN A 37 -15.84 60.68 -16.31
C ASN A 37 -14.82 60.50 -15.16
N THR A 38 -14.11 59.36 -15.28
CA THR A 38 -12.99 58.85 -14.44
C THR A 38 -13.36 58.30 -13.06
N ALA A 39 -14.20 57.26 -13.02
CA ALA A 39 -14.40 56.46 -11.81
C ALA A 39 -13.19 55.54 -11.56
N SER A 40 -12.28 55.97 -10.68
CA SER A 40 -11.42 55.03 -9.96
C SER A 40 -12.29 54.44 -8.85
N GLU A 41 -12.73 53.19 -8.96
CA GLU A 41 -13.50 52.52 -7.89
C GLU A 41 -12.73 52.66 -6.57
N ILE A 42 -13.34 53.33 -5.58
CA ILE A 42 -12.73 53.50 -4.26
C ILE A 42 -12.72 52.13 -3.57
N ASN A 43 -11.59 51.43 -3.64
CA ASN A 43 -11.40 50.13 -3.04
C ASN A 43 -10.58 50.22 -1.74
N PHE A 44 -11.25 50.19 -0.60
CA PHE A 44 -10.61 50.14 0.72
C PHE A 44 -10.12 48.74 1.11
N THR A 45 -10.35 47.71 0.28
CA THR A 45 -9.91 46.35 0.56
C THR A 45 -8.38 46.30 0.58
N LYS A 46 -7.77 45.75 1.65
CA LYS A 46 -6.31 45.63 1.81
C LYS A 46 -5.56 46.96 1.99
N SER A 47 -6.23 48.02 2.44
CA SER A 47 -5.61 49.33 2.65
C SER A 47 -4.85 49.47 3.98
N ILE A 48 -5.28 48.74 5.03
CA ILE A 48 -4.67 48.70 6.36
C ILE A 48 -4.21 47.27 6.70
N SER A 49 -4.96 46.26 6.29
CA SER A 49 -4.69 44.85 6.61
C SER A 49 -3.35 44.33 6.06
N VAL A 50 -2.77 44.96 5.03
CA VAL A 50 -1.42 44.64 4.51
C VAL A 50 -0.32 44.85 5.55
N ALA A 51 -0.49 45.82 6.48
CA ALA A 51 0.49 46.07 7.54
C ALA A 51 0.64 44.87 8.51
N PHE A 52 -0.34 43.96 8.54
CA PHE A 52 -0.32 42.77 9.37
C PHE A 52 0.39 41.57 8.69
N GLU A 53 0.59 41.59 7.36
CA GLU A 53 1.18 40.46 6.62
C GLU A 53 2.55 40.01 7.16
N PRO A 54 3.50 40.90 7.53
CA PRO A 54 4.80 40.49 8.07
C PRO A 54 4.71 39.72 9.40
N TYR A 55 3.61 39.89 10.14
CA TYR A 55 3.41 39.27 11.45
C TYR A 55 2.59 37.98 11.39
N LEU A 56 2.02 37.64 10.22
CA LEU A 56 1.22 36.42 10.03
C LEU A 56 2.06 35.13 10.13
N GLY A 57 3.39 35.20 10.14
CA GLY A 57 4.23 34.05 10.48
C GLY A 57 3.88 33.43 11.84
N LEU A 58 3.56 34.27 12.84
CA LEU A 58 3.15 33.80 14.17
C LEU A 58 1.84 32.99 14.14
N TYR A 59 0.95 33.31 13.20
CA TYR A 59 -0.26 32.52 12.96
C TYR A 59 0.09 31.16 12.37
N ILE A 60 0.97 31.11 11.37
CA ILE A 60 1.42 29.86 10.76
C ILE A 60 2.12 28.95 11.77
N ASP A 61 2.97 29.51 12.63
CA ASP A 61 3.64 28.76 13.69
C ASP A 61 2.64 28.17 14.71
N ALA A 62 1.56 28.90 15.03
CA ALA A 62 0.51 28.40 15.89
C ALA A 62 -0.28 27.25 15.25
N GLU A 63 -0.56 27.32 13.95
CA GLU A 63 -1.20 26.24 13.21
C GLU A 63 -0.29 25.00 13.07
N ASP A 64 1.03 25.20 12.86
CA ASP A 64 2.03 24.11 12.86
C ASP A 64 2.06 23.39 14.21
N LYS A 65 2.01 24.14 15.32
CA LYS A 65 1.96 23.58 16.68
C LYS A 65 0.65 22.81 16.93
N ASN A 66 -0.50 23.36 16.56
CA ASN A 66 -1.79 22.66 16.67
C ASN A 66 -1.77 21.32 15.93
N LEU A 67 -1.24 21.30 14.70
CA LEU A 67 -1.11 20.06 13.93
C LEU A 67 -0.18 19.06 14.59
N SER A 68 0.92 19.51 15.20
CA SER A 68 1.81 18.64 15.97
C SER A 68 1.08 17.95 17.11
N GLU A 69 0.26 18.67 17.85
CA GLU A 69 -0.50 18.13 18.98
C GLU A 69 -1.59 17.15 18.52
N MET A 70 -2.32 17.49 17.44
CA MET A 70 -3.30 16.60 16.82
C MET A 70 -2.66 15.28 16.36
N ILE A 71 -1.54 15.36 15.63
CA ILE A 71 -0.83 14.19 15.09
C ILE A 71 -0.28 13.30 16.21
N ALA A 72 0.18 13.88 17.32
CA ALA A 72 0.60 13.12 18.49
C ALA A 72 -0.55 12.29 19.07
N SER A 73 -1.76 12.85 19.15
CA SER A 73 -2.95 12.15 19.66
C SER A 73 -3.40 10.99 18.75
N TYR A 74 -3.20 11.12 17.44
CA TYR A 74 -3.62 10.11 16.46
C TYR A 74 -2.80 8.82 16.48
N ARG A 75 -1.67 8.77 17.19
CA ARG A 75 -0.84 7.55 17.30
C ARG A 75 -1.47 6.48 18.18
N THR A 76 -2.40 6.84 19.06
CA THR A 76 -2.99 5.94 20.07
C THR A 76 -4.50 5.72 19.91
N GLU A 77 -5.16 6.39 18.96
CA GLU A 77 -6.57 6.18 18.59
C GLU A 77 -6.93 4.70 18.36
N SER A 78 -8.06 4.20 18.88
CA SER A 78 -8.50 2.83 18.62
C SER A 78 -9.09 2.65 17.21
N VAL A 79 -9.14 1.41 16.71
CA VAL A 79 -9.85 1.10 15.47
C VAL A 79 -11.36 1.25 15.71
N PRO A 80 -12.14 1.75 14.73
CA PRO A 80 -13.60 1.78 14.82
C PRO A 80 -14.21 0.37 14.99
N ASP A 81 -15.31 0.27 15.74
CA ASP A 81 -16.06 -0.98 15.90
C ASP A 81 -16.74 -1.43 14.59
N ASP A 82 -16.99 -2.74 14.46
CA ASP A 82 -17.54 -3.40 13.27
C ASP A 82 -18.91 -2.88 12.81
N ASP A 83 -19.68 -2.23 13.69
CA ASP A 83 -21.01 -1.66 13.41
C ASP A 83 -20.96 -0.22 12.87
N SER A 84 -19.76 0.39 12.84
CA SER A 84 -19.59 1.71 12.27
C SER A 84 -19.59 1.63 10.73
N SER A 85 -20.41 2.45 10.07
CA SER A 85 -20.39 2.59 8.59
C SER A 85 -19.10 3.23 8.05
N THR A 86 -18.10 3.39 8.90
CA THR A 86 -16.86 4.11 8.64
C THR A 86 -15.82 3.12 8.13
N SER A 87 -15.20 3.44 6.99
CA SER A 87 -14.17 2.59 6.36
C SER A 87 -12.76 3.17 6.50
N VAL A 88 -12.62 4.32 7.14
CA VAL A 88 -11.37 5.07 7.33
C VAL A 88 -11.19 5.45 8.80
N LEU A 89 -9.97 5.73 9.23
CA LEU A 89 -9.68 6.18 10.59
C LEU A 89 -10.19 7.61 10.81
N GLN A 90 -10.73 7.90 12.01
CA GLN A 90 -11.31 9.21 12.33
C GLN A 90 -10.24 10.31 12.33
N SER A 91 -8.99 9.98 12.71
CA SER A 91 -7.85 10.90 12.57
C SER A 91 -7.70 11.49 11.17
N SER A 92 -8.01 10.74 10.11
CA SER A 92 -7.91 11.27 8.75
C SER A 92 -9.01 12.29 8.45
N THR A 93 -10.24 12.04 8.92
CA THR A 93 -11.36 12.95 8.71
C THR A 93 -11.19 14.23 9.51
N ASP A 94 -10.68 14.13 10.73
CA ASP A 94 -10.39 15.27 11.59
C ASP A 94 -9.25 16.14 11.01
N LEU A 95 -8.19 15.52 10.50
CA LEU A 95 -7.07 16.22 9.87
C LEU A 95 -7.51 17.05 8.65
N PHE A 96 -8.27 16.45 7.74
CA PHE A 96 -8.74 17.18 6.55
C PHE A 96 -9.85 18.18 6.86
N TYR A 97 -10.64 17.96 7.93
CA TYR A 97 -11.57 18.96 8.43
C TYR A 97 -10.81 20.20 8.92
N PHE A 98 -9.75 20.00 9.72
CA PHE A 98 -8.90 21.08 10.20
C PHE A 98 -8.25 21.84 9.04
N TYR A 99 -7.65 21.14 8.06
CA TYR A 99 -7.08 21.79 6.87
C TYR A 99 -8.08 22.67 6.13
N ARG A 100 -9.34 22.23 6.00
CA ARG A 100 -10.38 23.02 5.33
C ARG A 100 -10.70 24.31 6.10
N GLU A 101 -10.81 24.22 7.41
CA GLU A 101 -11.09 25.37 8.27
C GLU A 101 -9.92 26.36 8.26
N THR A 102 -8.71 25.89 8.50
CA THR A 102 -7.48 26.70 8.49
C THR A 102 -7.22 27.33 7.12
N LEU A 103 -7.44 26.61 6.02
CA LEU A 103 -7.36 27.16 4.67
C LEU A 103 -8.34 28.33 4.49
N THR A 104 -9.61 28.14 4.86
CA THR A 104 -10.64 29.17 4.70
C THR A 104 -10.33 30.41 5.54
N ASN A 105 -9.87 30.19 6.78
CA ASN A 105 -9.48 31.26 7.68
C ASN A 105 -8.26 32.01 7.14
N CYS A 106 -7.21 31.31 6.73
CA CYS A 106 -5.98 31.92 6.21
C CYS A 106 -6.25 32.71 4.92
N ALA A 107 -7.04 32.17 3.99
CA ALA A 107 -7.40 32.86 2.74
C ALA A 107 -8.15 34.19 2.98
N ARG A 108 -8.85 34.32 4.10
CA ARG A 108 -9.49 35.59 4.50
C ARG A 108 -8.46 36.62 5.00
N LEU A 109 -7.36 36.16 5.60
CA LEU A 109 -6.33 37.01 6.18
C LEU A 109 -5.29 37.45 5.14
N SER A 110 -4.77 36.51 4.35
CA SER A 110 -3.84 36.77 3.25
C SER A 110 -3.88 35.63 2.23
N THR A 111 -3.56 35.96 0.98
CA THR A 111 -3.45 35.02 -0.15
C THR A 111 -2.03 34.95 -0.72
N LYS A 112 -1.06 35.58 -0.05
CA LYS A 112 0.34 35.71 -0.48
C LYS A 112 1.27 34.76 0.30
N LYS A 113 2.48 35.22 0.64
CA LYS A 113 3.51 34.47 1.37
C LYS A 113 2.99 33.72 2.62
N PRO A 114 2.17 34.30 3.52
CA PRO A 114 1.66 33.55 4.68
C PRO A 114 0.78 32.36 4.28
N PHE A 115 -0.03 32.50 3.23
CA PHE A 115 -0.85 31.40 2.71
C PHE A 115 0.01 30.32 2.05
N PHE A 116 1.06 30.72 1.33
CA PHE A 116 2.04 29.78 0.80
C PHE A 116 2.76 29.01 1.92
N ASP A 117 3.12 29.68 3.01
CA ASP A 117 3.73 29.04 4.18
C ASP A 117 2.79 28.04 4.84
N LEU A 118 1.49 28.36 4.92
CA LEU A 118 0.47 27.40 5.36
C LEU A 118 0.43 26.15 4.47
N CYS A 119 0.55 26.31 3.15
CA CYS A 119 0.59 25.16 2.23
C CYS A 119 1.76 24.23 2.55
N ASN A 120 2.94 24.80 2.88
CA ASN A 120 4.12 24.03 3.26
C ASN A 120 3.94 23.31 4.60
N VAL A 121 3.25 23.93 5.56
CA VAL A 121 2.86 23.29 6.83
C VAL A 121 1.92 22.11 6.58
N PHE A 122 0.90 22.26 5.74
CA PHE A 122 0.04 21.13 5.36
C PHE A 122 0.83 20.00 4.70
N ALA A 123 1.71 20.32 3.74
CA ALA A 123 2.55 19.32 3.10
C ALA A 123 3.44 18.56 4.11
N LYS A 124 4.09 19.27 5.04
CA LYS A 124 4.87 18.68 6.14
C LYS A 124 4.03 17.69 6.94
N TRP A 125 2.85 18.09 7.40
CA TRP A 125 2.05 17.24 8.29
C TRP A 125 1.34 16.09 7.58
N LEU A 126 1.04 16.20 6.27
CA LEU A 126 0.61 15.06 5.47
C LEU A 126 1.68 13.97 5.41
N ARG A 127 2.95 14.36 5.18
CA ARG A 127 4.08 13.40 5.18
C ARG A 127 4.25 12.74 6.55
N VAL A 128 4.17 13.51 7.62
CA VAL A 128 4.28 12.98 8.99
C VAL A 128 3.11 12.04 9.30
N TYR A 129 1.88 12.39 8.91
CA TYR A 129 0.71 11.53 9.10
C TYR A 129 0.87 10.18 8.39
N ALA A 130 1.32 10.19 7.13
CA ALA A 130 1.55 8.96 6.37
C ALA A 130 2.65 8.07 7.02
N ASN A 131 3.78 8.67 7.40
CA ASN A 131 4.96 7.92 7.82
C ASN A 131 4.96 7.54 9.32
N GLU A 132 4.43 8.39 10.18
CA GLU A 132 4.50 8.18 11.64
C GLU A 132 3.19 7.66 12.22
N VAL A 133 2.05 8.07 11.67
CA VAL A 133 0.75 7.56 12.10
C VAL A 133 0.42 6.31 11.31
N LEU A 134 0.10 6.42 10.02
CA LEU A 134 -0.43 5.28 9.26
C LEU A 134 0.57 4.11 9.16
N THR A 135 1.82 4.38 8.78
CA THR A 135 2.85 3.32 8.73
C THR A 135 3.19 2.80 10.12
N GLY A 136 3.22 3.66 11.14
CA GLY A 136 3.47 3.27 12.52
C GLY A 136 2.39 2.36 13.13
N ARG A 137 1.18 2.39 12.57
CA ARG A 137 0.05 1.51 12.94
C ARG A 137 0.10 0.13 12.30
N LEU A 138 0.93 -0.06 11.28
CA LEU A 138 1.06 -1.38 10.67
C LEU A 138 1.76 -2.34 11.65
N PRO A 139 1.29 -3.60 11.74
CA PRO A 139 1.95 -4.60 12.57
C PRO A 139 3.44 -4.69 12.20
N LYS A 140 4.30 -4.61 13.21
CA LYS A 140 5.75 -4.76 13.02
C LYS A 140 6.07 -6.17 12.55
N GLU A 141 7.21 -6.31 11.86
CA GLU A 141 7.72 -7.60 11.39
C GLU A 141 8.20 -8.49 12.55
N GLU A 142 7.27 -8.98 13.34
CA GLU A 142 7.51 -9.98 14.38
C GLU A 142 7.09 -11.36 13.87
N ARG A 143 7.73 -12.43 14.35
CA ARG A 143 7.42 -13.83 13.95
C ARG A 143 6.05 -14.34 14.46
N LYS A 144 5.17 -13.45 14.90
CA LYS A 144 3.87 -13.80 15.45
C LYS A 144 2.81 -13.78 14.34
N ALA A 145 1.87 -14.73 14.40
CA ALA A 145 0.72 -14.71 13.52
C ALA A 145 -0.10 -13.44 13.76
N MET A 146 -0.50 -12.79 12.67
CA MET A 146 -1.32 -11.59 12.74
C MET A 146 -2.70 -11.97 13.27
N THR A 147 -3.15 -11.25 14.29
CA THR A 147 -4.49 -11.42 14.84
C THR A 147 -5.54 -10.87 13.89
N ARG A 148 -6.79 -11.28 14.08
CA ARG A 148 -7.93 -10.78 13.30
C ARG A 148 -8.06 -9.25 13.39
N ASP A 149 -7.83 -8.68 14.57
CA ASP A 149 -7.93 -7.24 14.78
C ASP A 149 -6.80 -6.47 14.09
N GLU A 150 -5.59 -7.05 14.04
CA GLU A 150 -4.46 -6.48 13.29
C GLU A 150 -4.69 -6.53 11.76
N LEU A 151 -5.33 -7.59 11.24
CA LEU A 151 -5.72 -7.66 9.83
C LEU A 151 -6.75 -6.58 9.48
N LYS A 152 -7.75 -6.39 10.34
CA LYS A 152 -8.74 -5.32 10.19
C LYS A 152 -8.08 -3.95 10.22
N LEU A 153 -7.23 -3.69 11.22
CA LEU A 153 -6.47 -2.45 11.35
C LEU A 153 -5.68 -2.16 10.07
N ALA A 154 -5.00 -3.17 9.51
CA ALA A 154 -4.29 -3.02 8.24
C ALA A 154 -5.24 -2.63 7.10
N CYS A 155 -6.44 -3.22 7.01
CA CYS A 155 -7.44 -2.82 6.00
C CYS A 155 -7.90 -1.36 6.19
N PHE A 156 -8.14 -0.92 7.44
CA PHE A 156 -8.46 0.48 7.76
C PHE A 156 -7.32 1.43 7.38
N VAL A 157 -6.07 1.09 7.68
CA VAL A 157 -4.90 1.88 7.28
C VAL A 157 -4.83 2.01 5.76
N LEU A 158 -5.07 0.93 5.02
CA LEU A 158 -5.10 0.93 3.55
C LEU A 158 -6.18 1.86 3.00
N ASN A 159 -7.42 1.72 3.47
CA ASN A 159 -8.53 2.59 3.06
C ASN A 159 -8.26 4.05 3.40
N THR A 160 -7.67 4.30 4.58
CA THR A 160 -7.33 5.65 5.04
C THR A 160 -6.26 6.27 4.16
N ALA A 161 -5.23 5.51 3.79
CA ALA A 161 -4.19 5.99 2.88
C ALA A 161 -4.75 6.33 1.49
N ASP A 162 -5.64 5.51 0.93
CA ASP A 162 -6.32 5.81 -0.35
C ASP A 162 -7.19 7.07 -0.24
N TYR A 163 -7.95 7.20 0.85
CA TYR A 163 -8.73 8.39 1.13
C TYR A 163 -7.86 9.65 1.22
N CYS A 164 -6.74 9.58 1.96
CA CYS A 164 -5.79 10.67 2.08
C CYS A 164 -5.18 11.03 0.72
N TYR A 165 -4.78 10.05 -0.09
CA TYR A 165 -4.25 10.27 -1.44
C TYR A 165 -5.21 11.10 -2.31
N VAL A 166 -6.49 10.69 -2.36
CA VAL A 166 -7.52 11.38 -3.16
C VAL A 166 -7.81 12.77 -2.58
N THR A 167 -7.91 12.88 -1.26
CA THR A 167 -8.29 14.14 -0.59
C THR A 167 -7.16 15.17 -0.64
N THR A 168 -5.90 14.74 -0.56
CA THR A 168 -4.71 15.57 -0.79
C THR A 168 -4.73 16.18 -2.20
N SER A 169 -5.15 15.44 -3.22
CA SER A 169 -5.31 15.98 -4.58
C SER A 169 -6.35 17.10 -4.64
N GLN A 170 -7.49 16.91 -3.99
CA GLN A 170 -8.56 17.92 -3.96
C GLN A 170 -8.15 19.16 -3.14
N LEU A 171 -7.39 18.97 -2.07
CA LEU A 171 -6.83 20.04 -1.28
C LEU A 171 -5.88 20.90 -2.12
N GLU A 172 -4.99 20.27 -2.90
CA GLU A 172 -4.06 20.98 -3.79
C GLU A 172 -4.79 21.90 -4.78
N GLU A 173 -5.84 21.38 -5.44
CA GLU A 173 -6.69 22.18 -6.34
C GLU A 173 -7.30 23.38 -5.60
N LYS A 174 -7.80 23.18 -4.38
CA LYS A 174 -8.42 24.24 -3.58
C LYS A 174 -7.44 25.30 -3.10
N LEU A 175 -6.21 24.90 -2.76
CA LEU A 175 -5.15 25.85 -2.43
C LEU A 175 -4.79 26.70 -3.65
N LYS A 176 -4.67 26.08 -4.84
CA LYS A 176 -4.41 26.77 -6.11
C LYS A 176 -5.54 27.70 -6.56
N GLU A 177 -6.78 27.44 -6.17
CA GLU A 177 -7.92 28.33 -6.42
C GLU A 177 -7.87 29.62 -5.56
N LYS A 178 -7.18 29.60 -4.42
CA LYS A 178 -7.20 30.69 -3.43
C LYS A 178 -5.93 31.53 -3.37
N ILE A 179 -4.79 30.94 -3.67
CA ILE A 179 -3.50 31.62 -3.61
C ILE A 179 -3.30 32.58 -4.79
N ASP A 180 -2.54 33.66 -4.57
CA ASP A 180 -2.15 34.59 -5.63
C ASP A 180 -1.26 33.91 -6.69
N ASP A 181 -1.37 34.35 -7.94
CA ASP A 181 -0.73 33.68 -9.11
C ASP A 181 0.79 33.56 -8.99
N GLU A 182 1.45 34.47 -8.27
CA GLU A 182 2.90 34.46 -7.99
C GLU A 182 3.36 33.14 -7.34
N TYR A 183 2.54 32.55 -6.46
CA TYR A 183 2.91 31.36 -5.69
C TYR A 183 2.26 30.08 -6.24
N LYS A 184 1.26 30.21 -7.12
CA LYS A 184 0.43 29.10 -7.60
C LYS A 184 1.23 27.99 -8.28
N GLY A 185 2.26 28.35 -9.05
CA GLY A 185 3.16 27.40 -9.71
C GLY A 185 4.02 26.58 -8.76
N ASN A 186 4.20 27.04 -7.52
CA ASN A 186 5.04 26.38 -6.52
C ASN A 186 4.25 25.38 -5.65
N ILE A 187 2.92 25.31 -5.78
CA ILE A 187 2.10 24.33 -5.07
C ILE A 187 2.13 23.01 -5.84
N ASN A 188 2.74 21.99 -5.25
CA ASN A 188 2.69 20.61 -5.74
C ASN A 188 2.69 19.63 -4.55
N PHE A 189 1.64 18.80 -4.44
CA PHE A 189 1.49 17.83 -3.36
C PHE A 189 1.75 16.37 -3.83
N ASP A 190 2.43 16.19 -4.97
CA ASP A 190 2.82 14.88 -5.51
C ASP A 190 3.62 14.05 -4.51
N THR A 191 4.54 14.69 -3.77
CA THR A 191 5.39 14.00 -2.80
C THR A 191 4.54 13.39 -1.68
N GLU A 192 3.60 14.17 -1.15
CA GLU A 192 2.67 13.80 -0.09
C GLU A 192 1.74 12.68 -0.56
N ARG A 193 1.20 12.81 -1.78
CA ARG A 193 0.39 11.76 -2.42
C ARG A 193 1.19 10.46 -2.55
N ASN A 194 2.44 10.53 -3.00
CA ASN A 194 3.31 9.36 -3.12
C ASN A 194 3.60 8.72 -1.75
N CYS A 195 3.71 9.50 -0.67
CA CYS A 195 3.79 8.93 0.68
C CYS A 195 2.58 8.03 1.00
N PHE A 196 1.35 8.46 0.69
CA PHE A 196 0.16 7.63 0.90
C PHE A 196 0.13 6.37 0.03
N LEU A 197 0.57 6.45 -1.24
CA LEU A 197 0.71 5.25 -2.09
C LEU A 197 1.76 4.27 -1.54
N ASN A 198 2.83 4.77 -0.92
CA ASN A 198 3.81 3.94 -0.24
C ASN A 198 3.21 3.24 0.98
N VAL A 199 2.36 3.94 1.75
CA VAL A 199 1.60 3.31 2.85
C VAL A 199 0.74 2.18 2.30
N VAL A 200 -0.08 2.41 1.27
CA VAL A 200 -0.91 1.37 0.63
C VAL A 200 -0.06 0.14 0.25
N SER A 201 1.08 0.38 -0.40
CA SER A 201 1.99 -0.69 -0.83
C SER A 201 2.59 -1.46 0.36
N ALA A 202 2.97 -0.77 1.43
CA ALA A 202 3.47 -1.38 2.66
C ALA A 202 2.37 -2.20 3.36
N THR A 203 1.13 -1.70 3.38
CA THR A 203 -0.01 -2.38 3.96
C THR A 203 -0.36 -3.66 3.21
N ILE A 204 -0.37 -3.65 1.86
CA ILE A 204 -0.59 -4.87 1.06
C ILE A 204 0.48 -5.93 1.39
N LYS A 205 1.75 -5.53 1.49
CA LYS A 205 2.84 -6.45 1.90
C LYS A 205 2.61 -6.99 3.31
N SER A 206 2.16 -6.14 4.24
CA SER A 206 1.84 -6.53 5.61
C SER A 206 0.68 -7.54 5.67
N LEU A 207 -0.38 -7.34 4.88
CA LEU A 207 -1.51 -8.25 4.77
C LEU A 207 -1.09 -9.60 4.21
N VAL A 208 -0.30 -9.63 3.13
CA VAL A 208 0.24 -10.87 2.57
C VAL A 208 1.00 -11.62 3.66
N ARG A 209 1.96 -10.96 4.33
CA ARG A 209 2.72 -11.58 5.43
C ARG A 209 1.86 -12.07 6.58
N GLY A 210 0.83 -11.31 6.96
CA GLY A 210 -0.09 -11.69 8.02
C GLY A 210 -0.79 -13.02 7.73
N VAL A 211 -1.35 -13.17 6.52
CA VAL A 211 -2.02 -14.41 6.11
C VAL A 211 -1.02 -15.57 5.98
N GLU A 212 0.21 -15.29 5.54
CA GLU A 212 1.27 -16.28 5.46
C GLU A 212 1.63 -16.88 6.81
N SER A 213 1.79 -16.05 7.83
CA SER A 213 2.04 -16.50 9.20
C SER A 213 0.91 -17.41 9.71
N CYS A 214 -0.33 -17.17 9.27
CA CYS A 214 -1.49 -17.97 9.69
C CYS A 214 -1.49 -19.36 9.04
N TYR A 215 -1.16 -19.48 7.75
CA TYR A 215 -1.18 -20.78 7.07
C TYR A 215 0.13 -21.57 7.21
N GLU A 216 1.23 -20.96 7.66
CA GLU A 216 2.54 -21.62 7.81
C GLU A 216 2.48 -22.97 8.54
N PRO A 217 1.67 -23.17 9.61
CA PRO A 217 1.50 -24.49 10.24
C PRO A 217 1.05 -25.59 9.28
N ALA A 218 0.26 -25.28 8.24
CA ALA A 218 -0.14 -26.23 7.22
C ALA A 218 1.06 -26.69 6.37
N LEU A 219 1.92 -25.76 5.94
CA LEU A 219 3.13 -26.13 5.20
C LEU A 219 4.14 -26.88 6.08
N ILE A 220 4.22 -26.56 7.38
CA ILE A 220 5.02 -27.36 8.32
C ILE A 220 4.45 -28.78 8.43
N ALA A 221 3.12 -28.94 8.51
CA ALA A 221 2.49 -30.26 8.54
C ALA A 221 2.79 -31.08 7.27
N MET A 222 2.76 -30.44 6.09
CA MET A 222 3.16 -31.05 4.81
C MET A 222 4.57 -31.67 4.87
N THR A 223 5.53 -30.97 5.48
CA THR A 223 6.92 -31.48 5.60
C THR A 223 7.08 -32.66 6.57
N LYS A 224 6.09 -32.91 7.43
CA LYS A 224 6.13 -34.01 8.42
C LYS A 224 5.47 -35.30 7.91
N ILE A 225 4.80 -35.25 6.76
CA ILE A 225 4.19 -36.43 6.14
C ILE A 225 5.29 -37.36 5.62
N GLN A 226 5.15 -38.66 5.88
CA GLN A 226 6.09 -39.68 5.39
C GLN A 226 5.75 -40.04 3.93
N TRP A 227 6.08 -39.13 3.01
CA TRP A 227 5.75 -39.24 1.57
C TRP A 227 6.28 -40.51 0.89
N ASN A 228 7.31 -41.14 1.46
CA ASN A 228 7.88 -42.38 0.95
C ASN A 228 7.06 -43.65 1.32
N ASN A 229 6.29 -43.61 2.40
CA ASN A 229 5.63 -44.79 2.98
C ASN A 229 4.12 -44.82 2.68
N LEU A 230 3.69 -44.13 1.62
CA LEU A 230 2.30 -44.14 1.18
C LEU A 230 2.05 -45.32 0.25
N ASP A 231 1.10 -46.19 0.62
CA ASP A 231 0.78 -47.41 -0.14
C ASP A 231 -0.22 -47.15 -1.28
N SER A 232 -1.07 -46.13 -1.14
CA SER A 232 -2.07 -45.78 -2.14
C SER A 232 -2.40 -44.28 -2.11
N VAL A 233 -2.88 -43.77 -3.24
CA VAL A 233 -3.44 -42.43 -3.36
C VAL A 233 -4.87 -42.39 -2.78
N GLY A 234 -5.23 -41.30 -2.11
CA GLY A 234 -6.55 -41.06 -1.54
C GLY A 234 -7.06 -39.65 -1.84
N ASP A 235 -7.92 -39.14 -0.95
CA ASP A 235 -8.41 -37.76 -1.01
C ASP A 235 -7.31 -36.74 -0.66
N GLN A 236 -7.63 -35.43 -0.73
CA GLN A 236 -6.68 -34.38 -0.37
C GLN A 236 -6.14 -34.54 1.06
N SER A 237 -4.85 -34.28 1.24
CA SER A 237 -4.18 -34.36 2.54
C SER A 237 -4.72 -33.34 3.55
N GLY A 238 -4.63 -33.66 4.84
CA GLY A 238 -5.13 -32.79 5.92
C GLY A 238 -4.51 -31.38 5.93
N TYR A 239 -3.26 -31.22 5.49
CA TYR A 239 -2.65 -29.88 5.40
C TYR A 239 -3.30 -28.99 4.35
N VAL A 240 -3.85 -29.56 3.28
CA VAL A 240 -4.58 -28.83 2.23
C VAL A 240 -5.89 -28.28 2.80
N THR A 241 -6.62 -29.11 3.55
CA THR A 241 -7.84 -28.70 4.25
C THR A 241 -7.55 -27.58 5.27
N LEU A 242 -6.46 -27.71 6.04
CA LEU A 242 -6.03 -26.69 6.99
C LEU A 242 -5.67 -25.38 6.29
N PHE A 243 -4.91 -25.45 5.19
CA PHE A 243 -4.57 -24.29 4.36
C PHE A 243 -5.84 -23.60 3.83
N HIS A 244 -6.76 -24.35 3.21
CA HIS A 244 -7.98 -23.80 2.63
C HIS A 244 -8.83 -23.07 3.69
N SER A 245 -9.08 -23.71 4.84
CA SER A 245 -9.90 -23.14 5.91
C SER A 245 -9.28 -21.85 6.48
N THR A 246 -7.95 -21.81 6.61
CA THR A 246 -7.20 -20.66 7.11
C THR A 246 -7.13 -19.54 6.07
N LEU A 247 -6.92 -19.87 4.80
CA LEU A 247 -6.96 -18.90 3.71
C LEU A 247 -8.33 -18.22 3.66
N ARG A 248 -9.40 -19.02 3.65
CA ARG A 248 -10.78 -18.53 3.57
C ARG A 248 -11.13 -17.60 4.72
N SER A 249 -10.81 -17.98 5.96
CA SER A 249 -11.18 -17.17 7.13
C SER A 249 -10.54 -15.78 7.12
N ASN A 250 -9.30 -15.66 6.63
CA ASN A 250 -8.58 -14.40 6.55
C ASN A 250 -8.98 -13.57 5.30
N VAL A 251 -9.07 -14.20 4.13
CA VAL A 251 -9.39 -13.52 2.87
C VAL A 251 -10.78 -12.90 2.92
N VAL A 252 -11.77 -13.56 3.52
CA VAL A 252 -13.13 -13.02 3.64
C VAL A 252 -13.14 -11.71 4.44
N ILE A 253 -12.33 -11.60 5.50
CA ILE A 253 -12.20 -10.39 6.31
C ILE A 253 -11.57 -9.28 5.48
N ILE A 254 -10.43 -9.57 4.85
CA ILE A 254 -9.69 -8.60 4.02
C ILE A 254 -10.56 -8.08 2.86
N HIS A 255 -11.29 -8.98 2.21
CA HIS A 255 -12.16 -8.64 1.09
C HIS A 255 -13.34 -7.76 1.52
N LYS A 256 -13.93 -8.04 2.70
CA LYS A 256 -15.00 -7.24 3.28
C LYS A 256 -14.54 -5.83 3.61
N ASP A 257 -13.34 -5.70 4.20
CA ASP A 257 -12.90 -4.45 4.81
C ASP A 257 -12.11 -3.54 3.85
N ILE A 258 -11.53 -4.08 2.76
CA ILE A 258 -10.92 -3.25 1.70
C ILE A 258 -12.01 -2.68 0.78
N THR A 259 -12.14 -1.36 0.78
CA THR A 259 -13.17 -0.66 -0.02
C THR A 259 -12.88 -0.63 -1.51
N ASN A 260 -11.60 -0.50 -1.90
CA ASN A 260 -11.18 -0.38 -3.28
C ASN A 260 -10.68 -1.74 -3.80
N ASN A 261 -11.52 -2.38 -4.62
CA ASN A 261 -11.26 -3.73 -5.15
C ASN A 261 -9.94 -3.83 -5.96
N ARG A 262 -9.38 -2.73 -6.49
CA ARG A 262 -8.06 -2.78 -7.14
C ARG A 262 -6.95 -3.20 -6.17
N TYR A 263 -6.99 -2.73 -4.93
CA TYR A 263 -6.01 -3.13 -3.92
C TYR A 263 -6.23 -4.56 -3.44
N PHE A 264 -7.50 -4.99 -3.32
CA PHE A 264 -7.80 -6.38 -3.02
C PHE A 264 -7.27 -7.34 -4.09
N ARG A 265 -7.48 -7.03 -5.38
CA ARG A 265 -6.89 -7.79 -6.50
C ARG A 265 -5.37 -7.81 -6.44
N THR A 266 -4.74 -6.67 -6.15
CA THR A 266 -3.28 -6.58 -6.01
C THR A 266 -2.78 -7.45 -4.84
N PHE A 267 -3.51 -7.47 -3.72
CA PHE A 267 -3.25 -8.37 -2.60
C PHE A 267 -3.34 -9.84 -3.04
N CYS A 268 -4.39 -10.23 -3.77
CA CYS A 268 -4.53 -11.58 -4.31
C CYS A 268 -3.36 -11.99 -5.21
N ASP A 269 -2.97 -11.14 -6.16
CA ASP A 269 -1.84 -11.40 -7.07
C ASP A 269 -0.54 -11.62 -6.26
N LYS A 270 -0.24 -10.72 -5.33
CA LYS A 270 0.98 -10.77 -4.50
C LYS A 270 0.99 -11.96 -3.54
N PHE A 271 -0.18 -12.33 -3.01
CA PHE A 271 -0.32 -13.51 -2.18
C PHE A 271 0.05 -14.79 -2.95
N VAL A 272 -0.47 -14.96 -4.16
CA VAL A 272 -0.18 -16.16 -4.98
C VAL A 272 1.30 -16.26 -5.31
N GLU A 273 1.93 -15.15 -5.72
CA GLU A 273 3.37 -15.10 -6.00
C GLU A 273 4.19 -15.58 -4.79
N SER A 274 3.85 -15.08 -3.59
CA SER A 274 4.57 -15.39 -2.36
C SER A 274 4.28 -16.82 -1.86
N PHE A 275 3.02 -17.26 -1.92
CA PHE A 275 2.60 -18.61 -1.55
C PHE A 275 3.31 -19.66 -2.41
N VAL A 276 3.37 -19.48 -3.73
CA VAL A 276 4.05 -20.43 -4.63
C VAL A 276 5.53 -20.56 -4.28
N SER A 277 6.21 -19.45 -3.97
CA SER A 277 7.61 -19.47 -3.54
C SER A 277 7.80 -20.29 -2.25
N LYS A 278 6.87 -20.17 -1.30
CA LYS A 278 6.91 -20.89 -0.02
C LYS A 278 6.51 -22.36 -0.16
N LEU A 279 5.57 -22.67 -1.04
CA LEU A 279 5.17 -24.03 -1.37
C LEU A 279 6.36 -24.80 -1.98
N ILE A 280 7.06 -24.21 -2.96
CA ILE A 280 8.28 -24.81 -3.54
C ILE A 280 9.35 -25.01 -2.45
N SER A 281 9.58 -23.99 -1.61
CA SER A 281 10.58 -24.06 -0.53
C SER A 281 10.29 -25.16 0.49
N ASN A 282 9.02 -25.46 0.78
CA ASN A 282 8.63 -26.52 1.69
C ASN A 282 8.54 -27.90 0.99
N LEU A 283 8.14 -27.96 -0.27
CA LEU A 283 8.20 -29.16 -1.10
C LEU A 283 9.63 -29.74 -1.11
N LEU A 284 10.64 -28.89 -1.27
CA LEU A 284 12.04 -29.32 -1.27
C LEU A 284 12.53 -29.89 0.06
N LYS A 285 11.76 -29.75 1.14
CA LYS A 285 12.05 -30.37 2.44
C LYS A 285 11.33 -31.71 2.62
N CYS A 286 10.37 -32.04 1.75
CA CYS A 286 9.55 -33.24 1.84
C CYS A 286 10.29 -34.50 1.34
N LYS A 287 11.54 -34.73 1.74
CA LYS A 287 12.38 -35.83 1.22
C LYS A 287 12.38 -37.01 2.21
N PRO A 288 12.35 -38.27 1.76
CA PRO A 288 12.15 -38.73 0.38
C PRO A 288 10.67 -38.83 -0.03
N ILE A 289 10.41 -38.77 -1.34
CA ILE A 289 9.08 -38.87 -1.99
C ILE A 289 9.08 -40.11 -2.89
N SER A 290 8.15 -41.05 -2.65
CA SER A 290 7.91 -42.19 -3.53
C SER A 290 7.05 -41.81 -4.74
N GLU A 291 6.88 -42.72 -5.70
CA GLU A 291 5.99 -42.49 -6.85
C GLU A 291 4.54 -42.24 -6.40
N VAL A 292 4.01 -43.10 -5.52
CA VAL A 292 2.67 -42.92 -4.90
C VAL A 292 2.58 -41.61 -4.13
N GLY A 293 3.65 -41.24 -3.40
CA GLY A 293 3.71 -39.95 -2.70
C GLY A 293 3.66 -38.76 -3.66
N ALA A 294 4.35 -38.82 -4.80
CA ALA A 294 4.32 -37.79 -5.81
C ALA A 294 2.93 -37.67 -6.46
N GLU A 295 2.24 -38.79 -6.71
CA GLU A 295 0.85 -38.80 -7.20
C GLU A 295 -0.09 -38.12 -6.21
N GLN A 296 -0.01 -38.46 -4.92
CA GLN A 296 -0.81 -37.82 -3.88
C GLN A 296 -0.53 -36.31 -3.79
N MET A 297 0.73 -35.90 -3.84
CA MET A 297 1.10 -34.48 -3.82
C MET A 297 0.59 -33.72 -5.04
N LEU A 298 0.48 -34.36 -6.22
CA LEU A 298 -0.12 -33.73 -7.40
C LEU A 298 -1.62 -33.46 -7.21
N LEU A 299 -2.36 -34.39 -6.57
CA LEU A 299 -3.75 -34.14 -6.19
C LEU A 299 -3.87 -33.00 -5.18
N ASP A 300 -3.00 -32.97 -4.18
CA ASP A 300 -2.97 -31.91 -3.17
C ASP A 300 -2.68 -30.54 -3.80
N VAL A 301 -1.71 -30.46 -4.72
CA VAL A 301 -1.36 -29.24 -5.45
C VAL A 301 -2.52 -28.77 -6.33
N HIS A 302 -3.27 -29.68 -6.93
CA HIS A 302 -4.50 -29.34 -7.64
C HIS A 302 -5.57 -28.75 -6.70
N ALA A 303 -5.77 -29.32 -5.51
CA ALA A 303 -6.70 -28.78 -4.52
C ALA A 303 -6.26 -27.40 -3.97
N LEU A 304 -4.94 -27.20 -3.75
CA LEU A 304 -4.37 -25.89 -3.41
C LEU A 304 -4.62 -24.87 -4.53
N LYS A 305 -4.43 -25.26 -5.80
CA LYS A 305 -4.71 -24.42 -6.97
C LYS A 305 -6.17 -23.97 -7.00
N THR A 306 -7.11 -24.88 -6.78
CA THR A 306 -8.54 -24.55 -6.69
C THR A 306 -8.81 -23.53 -5.59
N SER A 307 -8.22 -23.73 -4.41
CA SER A 307 -8.32 -22.78 -3.29
C SER A 307 -7.79 -21.39 -3.64
N LEU A 308 -6.68 -21.29 -4.39
CA LEU A 308 -6.15 -20.00 -4.86
C LEU A 308 -7.06 -19.34 -5.90
N LEU A 309 -7.63 -20.12 -6.83
CA LEU A 309 -8.53 -19.60 -7.87
C LEU A 309 -9.83 -19.02 -7.30
N GLU A 310 -10.30 -19.54 -6.17
CA GLU A 310 -11.48 -19.04 -5.46
C GLU A 310 -11.21 -17.72 -4.72
N MET A 311 -9.95 -17.41 -4.40
CA MET A 311 -9.55 -16.31 -3.51
C MET A 311 -10.17 -14.95 -3.86
N PRO A 312 -10.21 -14.49 -5.14
CA PRO A 312 -10.81 -13.19 -5.49
C PRO A 312 -12.32 -13.09 -5.24
N THR A 313 -12.98 -14.23 -5.01
CA THR A 313 -14.44 -14.33 -4.86
C THR A 313 -14.85 -15.02 -3.55
N MET A 314 -13.90 -15.32 -2.66
CA MET A 314 -14.21 -15.92 -1.37
C MET A 314 -15.15 -15.03 -0.56
N GLY A 315 -16.21 -15.65 -0.02
CA GLY A 315 -17.22 -14.97 0.79
C GLY A 315 -18.30 -14.23 0.01
N MET A 316 -18.29 -14.28 -1.33
CA MET A 316 -19.38 -13.73 -2.14
C MET A 316 -20.55 -14.74 -2.26
N GLU A 317 -21.79 -14.26 -2.18
CA GLU A 317 -22.99 -15.09 -2.38
C GLU A 317 -23.14 -15.55 -3.84
N ASN A 318 -22.75 -14.70 -4.80
CA ASN A 318 -22.78 -14.97 -6.24
C ASN A 318 -21.40 -14.71 -6.86
N PRO A 319 -20.47 -15.68 -6.79
CA PRO A 319 -19.10 -15.49 -7.25
C PRO A 319 -19.03 -15.39 -8.78
N ALA A 320 -18.51 -14.28 -9.27
CA ALA A 320 -18.10 -14.16 -10.67
C ALA A 320 -16.87 -15.06 -10.95
N PRO A 321 -16.61 -15.46 -12.21
CA PRO A 321 -15.36 -16.14 -12.52
C PRO A 321 -14.15 -15.23 -12.19
N PRO A 322 -13.03 -15.80 -11.70
CA PRO A 322 -11.84 -15.03 -11.38
C PRO A 322 -11.28 -14.33 -12.63
N PRO A 323 -10.65 -13.15 -12.49
CA PRO A 323 -10.05 -12.45 -13.63
C PRO A 323 -9.03 -13.32 -14.38
N THR A 324 -9.05 -13.28 -15.70
CA THR A 324 -8.17 -14.11 -16.55
C THR A 324 -6.67 -13.88 -16.27
N THR A 325 -6.28 -12.65 -15.95
CA THR A 325 -4.91 -12.30 -15.53
C THR A 325 -4.53 -13.00 -14.23
N PHE A 326 -5.43 -13.04 -13.24
CA PHE A 326 -5.19 -13.73 -11.98
C PHE A 326 -5.09 -15.24 -12.18
N THR A 327 -6.00 -15.83 -12.97
CA THR A 327 -5.94 -17.26 -13.34
C THR A 327 -4.61 -17.62 -14.01
N LYS A 328 -4.06 -16.74 -14.87
CA LYS A 328 -2.73 -16.95 -15.49
C LYS A 328 -1.61 -16.93 -14.45
N ILE A 329 -1.65 -16.05 -13.45
CA ILE A 329 -0.65 -16.00 -12.36
C ILE A 329 -0.69 -17.30 -11.55
N VAL A 330 -1.88 -17.75 -11.14
CA VAL A 330 -2.05 -19.01 -10.39
C VAL A 330 -1.56 -20.20 -11.22
N ASN A 331 -2.01 -20.33 -12.47
CA ASN A 331 -1.60 -21.43 -13.34
C ASN A 331 -0.08 -21.45 -13.57
N LYS A 332 0.53 -20.29 -13.84
CA LYS A 332 1.98 -20.19 -14.06
C LYS A 332 2.76 -20.59 -12.80
N GLY A 333 2.31 -20.17 -11.63
CA GLY A 333 2.96 -20.50 -10.36
C GLY A 333 2.84 -21.98 -10.02
N ILE A 334 1.62 -22.53 -10.05
CA ILE A 334 1.33 -23.92 -9.72
C ILE A 334 1.98 -24.88 -10.72
N SER A 335 2.01 -24.54 -12.02
CA SER A 335 2.64 -25.38 -13.04
C SER A 335 4.10 -25.68 -12.74
N LYS A 336 4.83 -24.76 -12.08
CA LYS A 336 6.22 -25.03 -11.62
C LYS A 336 6.28 -26.17 -10.61
N VAL A 337 5.35 -26.18 -9.65
CA VAL A 337 5.25 -27.21 -8.61
C VAL A 337 4.87 -28.55 -9.22
N GLU A 338 3.87 -28.55 -10.11
CA GLU A 338 3.44 -29.75 -10.83
C GLU A 338 4.58 -30.34 -11.67
N VAL A 339 5.37 -29.52 -12.35
CA VAL A 339 6.51 -29.99 -13.17
C VAL A 339 7.58 -30.65 -12.30
N ILE A 340 7.91 -30.06 -11.13
CA ILE A 340 8.84 -30.68 -10.18
C ILE A 340 8.32 -32.05 -9.74
N LEU A 341 7.06 -32.13 -9.31
CA LEU A 341 6.45 -33.39 -8.85
C LEU A 341 6.33 -34.43 -9.96
N LYS A 342 5.96 -34.03 -11.19
CA LYS A 342 5.92 -34.95 -12.35
C LYS A 342 7.28 -35.53 -12.68
N THR A 343 8.35 -34.75 -12.52
CA THR A 343 9.72 -35.25 -12.70
C THR A 343 10.12 -36.22 -11.57
N VAL A 344 9.68 -35.95 -10.34
CA VAL A 344 9.85 -36.87 -9.20
C VAL A 344 8.98 -38.12 -9.34
N LEU A 345 7.85 -38.07 -10.04
CA LEU A 345 6.99 -39.22 -10.32
C LEU A 345 7.62 -40.18 -11.33
N THR A 346 8.42 -39.70 -12.29
CA THR A 346 9.06 -40.56 -13.30
C THR A 346 9.93 -41.65 -12.66
N PRO A 347 9.80 -42.93 -13.04
CA PRO A 347 10.70 -43.98 -12.57
C PRO A 347 12.16 -43.66 -12.86
N HIS A 348 13.06 -44.06 -11.95
CA HIS A 348 14.49 -43.79 -12.09
C HIS A 348 15.28 -44.95 -12.72
N ASP A 349 14.66 -46.11 -12.89
CA ASP A 349 15.22 -47.26 -13.61
C ASP A 349 14.32 -47.56 -14.84
N PRO A 350 14.84 -47.50 -16.07
CA PRO A 350 16.21 -47.14 -16.46
C PRO A 350 16.50 -45.63 -16.32
N HIS A 351 17.76 -45.29 -16.01
CA HIS A 351 18.22 -43.91 -15.78
C HIS A 351 17.90 -42.95 -16.94
N ASP A 352 17.96 -43.43 -18.19
CA ASP A 352 17.65 -42.66 -19.39
C ASP A 352 16.25 -42.03 -19.38
N SER A 353 15.25 -42.77 -18.89
CA SER A 353 13.85 -42.30 -18.87
C SER A 353 13.68 -41.08 -17.97
N LEU A 354 14.33 -41.08 -16.81
CA LEU A 354 14.30 -39.96 -15.88
C LEU A 354 15.02 -38.73 -16.46
N VAL A 355 16.17 -38.95 -17.09
CA VAL A 355 16.97 -37.89 -17.72
C VAL A 355 16.21 -37.24 -18.88
N GLU A 356 15.59 -38.03 -19.74
CA GLU A 356 14.75 -37.54 -20.85
C GLU A 356 13.57 -36.69 -20.32
N ASN A 357 12.87 -37.18 -19.30
CA ASN A 357 11.77 -36.44 -18.69
C ASN A 357 12.25 -35.14 -18.01
N TYR A 358 13.41 -35.15 -17.35
CA TYR A 358 13.99 -33.93 -16.77
C TYR A 358 14.28 -32.88 -17.86
N ILE A 359 14.93 -33.29 -18.96
CA ILE A 359 15.25 -32.41 -20.09
C ILE A 359 13.96 -31.85 -20.73
N LEU A 360 12.91 -32.66 -20.83
CA LEU A 360 11.63 -32.23 -21.39
C LEU A 360 10.87 -31.26 -20.47
N LEU A 361 10.81 -31.55 -19.17
CA LEU A 361 9.94 -30.84 -18.23
C LEU A 361 10.62 -29.65 -17.56
N ILE A 362 11.82 -29.84 -17.01
CA ILE A 362 12.58 -28.80 -16.33
C ILE A 362 13.37 -27.96 -17.34
N ALA A 363 13.91 -28.62 -18.38
CA ALA A 363 14.56 -27.97 -19.51
C ALA A 363 15.67 -26.98 -19.10
N ASP A 364 16.59 -27.43 -18.25
CA ASP A 364 17.88 -26.76 -18.01
C ASP A 364 19.05 -27.75 -18.03
N LYS A 365 20.27 -27.22 -18.10
CA LYS A 365 21.52 -28.00 -17.98
C LYS A 365 22.14 -27.96 -16.58
N ASN A 366 21.38 -27.53 -15.57
CA ASN A 366 21.93 -27.31 -14.23
C ASN A 366 22.02 -28.62 -13.44
N ILE A 367 23.25 -29.08 -13.18
CA ILE A 367 23.48 -30.30 -12.38
C ILE A 367 22.93 -30.15 -10.95
N GLY A 368 23.02 -28.96 -10.36
CA GLY A 368 22.50 -28.70 -9.01
C GLY A 368 20.98 -28.78 -8.93
N ASN A 369 20.25 -28.41 -9.99
CA ASN A 369 18.79 -28.56 -10.06
C ASN A 369 18.40 -30.02 -10.22
N LEU A 370 19.09 -30.77 -11.08
CA LEU A 370 18.90 -32.22 -11.19
C LEU A 370 19.16 -32.90 -9.83
N GLN A 371 20.26 -32.57 -9.16
CA GLN A 371 20.56 -33.10 -7.82
C GLN A 371 19.43 -32.86 -6.82
N LYS A 372 18.78 -31.68 -6.82
CA LYS A 372 17.61 -31.43 -5.97
C LYS A 372 16.46 -32.39 -6.26
N ILE A 373 16.19 -32.69 -7.54
CA ILE A 373 15.15 -33.66 -7.93
C ILE A 373 15.52 -35.07 -7.47
N LEU A 374 16.77 -35.49 -7.67
CA LEU A 374 17.23 -36.82 -7.23
C LEU A 374 17.22 -36.95 -5.69
N GLU A 375 17.51 -35.87 -4.97
CA GLU A 375 17.38 -35.82 -3.51
C GLU A 375 15.92 -35.91 -3.04
N LEU A 376 14.97 -35.31 -3.77
CA LEU A 376 13.55 -35.47 -3.47
C LEU A 376 13.11 -36.93 -3.60
N LYS A 377 13.60 -37.64 -4.62
CA LYS A 377 13.37 -39.09 -4.78
C LYS A 377 14.05 -39.94 -3.69
N GLY A 378 15.01 -39.41 -2.94
CA GLY A 378 15.72 -40.15 -1.90
C GLY A 378 16.88 -41.02 -2.38
N LEU A 379 17.38 -40.81 -3.61
CA LEU A 379 18.46 -41.62 -4.18
C LEU A 379 19.78 -41.41 -3.45
N LYS A 380 20.59 -42.47 -3.32
CA LYS A 380 21.91 -42.39 -2.67
C LYS A 380 22.91 -41.69 -3.58
N LYS A 381 23.98 -41.13 -3.01
CA LYS A 381 25.00 -40.39 -3.77
C LYS A 381 25.63 -41.19 -4.92
N ALA A 382 25.81 -42.51 -4.76
CA ALA A 382 26.32 -43.38 -5.82
C ALA A 382 25.35 -43.49 -7.01
N GLU A 383 24.05 -43.69 -6.73
CA GLU A 383 23.00 -43.76 -7.75
C GLU A 383 22.80 -42.41 -8.43
N GLN A 384 22.87 -41.31 -7.66
CA GLN A 384 22.82 -39.95 -8.19
C GLN A 384 23.92 -39.73 -9.23
N GLN A 385 25.16 -40.18 -8.96
CA GLN A 385 26.28 -39.99 -9.89
C GLN A 385 26.04 -40.68 -11.22
N GLN A 386 25.51 -41.90 -11.22
CA GLN A 386 25.19 -42.63 -12.45
C GLN A 386 24.18 -41.88 -13.33
N ILE A 387 23.14 -41.31 -12.72
CA ILE A 387 22.12 -40.52 -13.43
C ILE A 387 22.71 -39.19 -13.93
N ILE A 388 23.58 -38.55 -13.14
CA ILE A 388 24.26 -37.31 -13.54
C ILE A 388 25.17 -37.56 -14.75
N ASP A 389 25.88 -38.69 -14.79
CA ASP A 389 26.74 -39.05 -15.93
C ASP A 389 25.90 -39.21 -17.21
N VAL A 390 24.75 -39.90 -17.12
CA VAL A 390 23.79 -40.03 -18.24
C VAL A 390 23.24 -38.66 -18.67
N PHE A 391 22.88 -37.80 -17.71
CA PHE A 391 22.41 -36.45 -17.98
C PHE A 391 23.46 -35.60 -18.71
N GLN A 392 24.72 -35.63 -18.26
CA GLN A 392 25.80 -34.89 -18.89
C GLN A 392 26.00 -35.31 -20.35
N GLN A 393 25.95 -36.62 -20.65
CA GLN A 393 26.04 -37.10 -22.02
C GLN A 393 24.86 -36.64 -22.86
N ARG A 394 23.65 -36.67 -22.30
CA ARG A 394 22.43 -36.36 -23.04
C ARG A 394 22.25 -34.87 -23.31
N VAL A 395 22.65 -34.02 -22.38
CA VAL A 395 22.62 -32.55 -22.53
C VAL A 395 23.51 -32.07 -23.67
N LEU A 396 24.58 -32.79 -24.03
CA LEU A 396 25.42 -32.45 -25.20
C LEU A 396 24.62 -32.42 -26.50
N ASN A 397 23.53 -33.18 -26.59
CA ASN A 397 22.62 -33.20 -27.75
C ASN A 397 21.58 -32.05 -27.73
N HIS A 398 21.59 -31.21 -26.69
CA HIS A 398 20.64 -30.11 -26.50
C HIS A 398 21.38 -28.79 -26.17
N PRO A 399 22.13 -28.22 -27.13
CA PRO A 399 22.97 -27.03 -26.89
C PRO A 399 22.16 -25.77 -26.54
N ASP A 400 20.88 -25.71 -26.92
CA ASP A 400 20.01 -24.55 -26.72
C ASP A 400 19.41 -24.44 -25.31
N LEU A 401 19.65 -25.43 -24.44
CA LEU A 401 19.10 -25.41 -23.07
C LEU A 401 19.75 -24.31 -22.22
N PRO A 402 18.96 -23.56 -21.43
CA PRO A 402 19.48 -22.54 -20.52
C PRO A 402 20.24 -23.17 -19.33
N GLU A 403 21.17 -22.41 -18.76
CA GLU A 403 21.94 -22.84 -17.58
C GLU A 403 21.08 -23.01 -16.32
N ASN A 404 19.94 -22.32 -16.24
CA ASN A 404 18.97 -22.44 -15.16
C ASN A 404 17.56 -22.27 -15.72
N SER A 405 16.64 -23.15 -15.33
CA SER A 405 15.23 -23.02 -15.71
C SER A 405 14.52 -21.95 -14.89
N ASN A 406 13.51 -21.32 -15.50
CA ASN A 406 12.57 -20.44 -14.79
C ASN A 406 11.73 -21.17 -13.72
N ILE A 407 11.70 -22.51 -13.78
CA ILE A 407 11.02 -23.38 -12.82
C ILE A 407 11.84 -23.43 -11.53
N MET A 408 13.15 -23.64 -11.65
CA MET A 408 14.08 -23.82 -10.53
C MET A 408 14.74 -22.51 -10.06
N SER A 409 14.57 -21.40 -10.80
CA SER A 409 15.11 -20.07 -10.41
C SER A 409 14.52 -19.50 -9.12
N SER A 410 13.39 -20.01 -8.64
CA SER A 410 12.77 -19.64 -7.35
C SER A 410 13.33 -20.42 -6.15
N VAL A 411 14.39 -21.22 -6.35
CA VAL A 411 14.93 -22.20 -5.39
C VAL A 411 16.26 -21.74 -4.74
N THR A 412 16.47 -20.43 -4.56
CA THR A 412 17.59 -19.96 -3.73
C THR A 412 17.22 -20.10 -2.25
N LEU A 413 17.68 -21.19 -1.61
CA LEU A 413 17.84 -21.18 -0.15
C LEU A 413 18.86 -20.09 0.23
N PRO A 414 18.70 -19.39 1.37
CA PRO A 414 19.81 -18.64 1.92
C PRO A 414 20.91 -19.66 2.31
N THR A 415 21.98 -19.72 1.54
CA THR A 415 23.21 -20.38 1.94
C THR A 415 23.73 -19.68 3.19
N PHE A 416 23.66 -20.35 4.34
CA PHE A 416 24.44 -19.97 5.52
C PHE A 416 25.91 -20.20 5.18
N ILE A 417 26.57 -19.17 4.66
CA ILE A 417 28.02 -19.12 4.62
C ILE A 417 28.45 -18.72 6.03
N THR A 418 28.92 -19.68 6.82
CA THR A 418 29.73 -19.39 8.00
C THR A 418 31.05 -18.80 7.51
N PRO A 419 31.40 -17.56 7.88
CA PRO A 419 32.69 -17.01 7.49
C PRO A 419 33.77 -17.69 8.32
N SER A 420 34.57 -18.54 7.68
CA SER A 420 35.83 -19.00 8.24
C SER A 420 36.78 -17.80 8.39
N LEU A 421 37.22 -17.52 9.62
CA LEU A 421 38.25 -16.51 9.88
C LEU A 421 39.59 -16.92 9.25
N PRO A 422 40.27 -16.04 8.51
CA PRO A 422 41.68 -16.22 8.22
C PRO A 422 42.51 -15.87 9.46
N SER A 423 43.28 -16.85 9.92
CA SER A 423 44.30 -16.72 10.96
C SER A 423 45.45 -15.84 10.47
N SER A 424 45.62 -14.65 11.03
CA SER A 424 46.90 -13.94 11.19
C SER A 424 46.71 -12.67 12.03
N PHE A 425 47.21 -12.68 13.27
CA PHE A 425 47.56 -11.47 14.02
C PHE A 425 49.05 -11.16 13.74
N PRO A 426 49.45 -9.88 13.78
CA PRO A 426 49.97 -9.37 15.04
C PRO A 426 49.24 -8.11 15.53
N THR A 427 49.13 -8.08 16.85
CA THR A 427 48.83 -6.96 17.73
C THR A 427 49.55 -5.66 17.37
N LEU A 428 48.86 -4.52 17.50
CA LEU A 428 49.33 -3.36 18.28
C LEU A 428 48.16 -2.39 18.55
N PHE A 429 48.20 -1.82 19.75
CA PHE A 429 47.17 -1.07 20.46
C PHE A 429 46.76 0.27 19.81
N SER A 430 45.50 0.67 19.97
CA SER A 430 45.04 1.98 20.53
C SER A 430 43.67 2.41 19.96
N THR A 431 42.68 2.60 20.83
CA THR A 431 41.46 3.41 20.62
C THR A 431 41.69 4.85 21.16
N PRO A 432 40.75 5.82 21.06
CA PRO A 432 39.59 5.96 20.17
C PRO A 432 39.49 7.38 19.51
N VAL A 433 38.39 7.59 18.77
CA VAL A 433 37.61 8.84 18.54
C VAL A 433 37.54 9.31 17.08
N GLY A 434 36.30 9.47 16.59
CA GLY A 434 35.99 10.31 15.42
C GLY A 434 35.03 9.66 14.43
N GLY A 435 33.80 10.18 14.36
CA GLY A 435 32.71 9.64 13.54
C GLY A 435 32.79 9.91 12.03
N GLY A 436 31.88 9.27 11.31
CA GLY A 436 31.65 9.49 9.87
C GLY A 436 30.96 8.30 9.21
N LEU A 437 29.64 8.18 9.38
CA LEU A 437 28.81 7.25 8.60
C LEU A 437 28.33 7.96 7.33
N ASN A 438 28.99 7.69 6.20
CA ASN A 438 28.41 7.82 4.87
C ASN A 438 27.79 6.47 4.50
N SER A 439 26.48 6.45 4.25
CA SER A 439 25.74 5.29 3.75
C SER A 439 25.16 5.62 2.37
N VAL A 440 25.83 5.08 1.36
CA VAL A 440 25.38 4.97 -0.03
C VAL A 440 24.16 4.05 -0.09
N MET A 441 23.03 4.53 -0.63
CA MET A 441 21.84 3.73 -0.94
C MET A 441 22.02 2.99 -2.29
N PRO A 442 21.58 1.73 -2.42
CA PRO A 442 21.49 1.07 -3.73
C PRO A 442 20.16 1.35 -4.42
N ALA A 443 20.25 1.81 -5.66
CA ALA A 443 19.15 2.05 -6.59
C ALA A 443 18.40 0.74 -6.94
N THR A 444 17.27 0.49 -6.27
CA THR A 444 16.33 -0.58 -6.64
C THR A 444 14.85 -0.16 -6.52
N ALA A 445 14.57 1.10 -6.16
CA ALA A 445 13.22 1.60 -5.93
C ALA A 445 12.47 2.06 -7.20
N GLU A 446 13.15 2.34 -8.31
CA GLU A 446 12.52 2.96 -9.49
C GLU A 446 11.61 2.02 -10.31
N ARG A 447 11.76 0.69 -10.20
CA ARG A 447 10.95 -0.26 -10.98
C ARG A 447 9.55 -0.54 -10.42
N LEU A 448 9.27 -0.12 -9.18
CA LEU A 448 7.97 -0.33 -8.52
C LEU A 448 6.93 0.74 -8.87
N ALA A 449 7.35 1.96 -9.21
CA ALA A 449 6.45 3.08 -9.49
C ALA A 449 5.80 3.01 -10.88
N SER A 450 6.50 2.44 -11.88
CA SER A 450 6.04 2.44 -13.27
C SER A 450 4.85 1.50 -13.56
N GLY A 451 4.73 0.42 -12.79
CA GLY A 451 3.63 -0.55 -12.95
C GLY A 451 2.26 -0.05 -12.44
N ILE A 452 2.26 0.87 -11.48
CA ILE A 452 1.04 1.43 -10.88
C ILE A 452 0.52 2.64 -11.68
N ALA A 453 1.43 3.42 -12.29
CA ALA A 453 1.10 4.65 -13.01
C ALA A 453 0.32 4.45 -14.33
N SER A 454 0.36 3.26 -14.94
CA SER A 454 -0.11 3.04 -16.32
C SER A 454 -1.61 2.71 -16.46
N SER A 455 -2.43 2.84 -15.42
CA SER A 455 -3.87 2.48 -15.50
C SER A 455 -4.85 3.48 -14.86
N ALA A 456 -4.39 4.70 -14.57
CA ALA A 456 -5.24 5.73 -13.97
C ALA A 456 -6.13 6.43 -15.01
N ILE A 457 -7.17 5.77 -15.54
CA ILE A 457 -8.36 6.44 -16.10
C ILE A 457 -9.63 5.65 -15.72
N ALA A 458 -10.49 6.35 -14.97
CA ALA A 458 -11.92 6.12 -14.72
C ALA A 458 -12.39 4.86 -13.94
N ASP A 459 -12.88 5.15 -12.73
CA ASP A 459 -14.23 4.81 -12.24
C ASP A 459 -14.36 3.91 -10.96
N GLN A 460 -15.35 4.31 -10.15
CA GLN A 460 -16.06 3.65 -9.04
C GLN A 460 -15.49 3.45 -7.62
N SER A 461 -14.39 4.08 -7.19
CA SER A 461 -13.93 4.01 -5.78
C SER A 461 -14.57 5.07 -4.86
N GLY A 462 -15.91 5.13 -4.83
CA GLY A 462 -16.59 6.36 -4.46
C GLY A 462 -17.72 6.33 -3.43
N ALA A 463 -18.16 5.26 -2.76
CA ALA A 463 -19.41 5.40 -1.97
C ALA A 463 -19.27 6.34 -0.73
N ALA A 464 -18.27 6.12 0.12
CA ALA A 464 -18.01 6.97 1.30
C ALA A 464 -17.36 8.30 0.91
N ALA A 465 -16.38 8.26 0.00
CA ALA A 465 -15.77 9.44 -0.58
C ALA A 465 -16.78 10.29 -1.37
N LYS A 466 -17.75 9.72 -2.09
CA LYS A 466 -18.84 10.47 -2.79
C LYS A 466 -19.84 11.04 -1.80
N LYS A 467 -20.25 10.33 -0.73
CA LYS A 467 -21.17 10.91 0.28
C LYS A 467 -20.54 12.10 1.00
N PHE A 468 -19.27 11.99 1.39
CA PHE A 468 -18.53 13.13 1.94
C PHE A 468 -18.26 14.20 0.87
N ASN A 469 -17.91 13.84 -0.37
CA ASN A 469 -17.72 14.76 -1.50
C ASN A 469 -19.02 15.48 -1.90
N GLU A 470 -20.19 14.87 -1.69
CA GLU A 470 -21.49 15.49 -1.89
C GLU A 470 -21.80 16.47 -0.77
N SER A 471 -21.46 16.14 0.49
CA SER A 471 -21.49 17.09 1.61
C SER A 471 -20.45 18.21 1.46
N PHE A 472 -19.27 17.92 0.93
CA PHE A 472 -18.19 18.85 0.61
C PHE A 472 -18.61 19.80 -0.52
N ARG A 473 -19.22 19.29 -1.60
CA ARG A 473 -19.81 20.08 -2.69
C ARG A 473 -21.03 20.90 -2.24
N LYS A 474 -21.92 20.35 -1.40
CA LYS A 474 -23.13 21.04 -0.91
C LYS A 474 -22.77 22.20 0.01
N VAL A 475 -21.78 22.04 0.90
CA VAL A 475 -21.33 23.14 1.78
C VAL A 475 -20.59 24.23 1.01
N LEU A 476 -19.87 23.88 -0.06
CA LEU A 476 -19.19 24.87 -0.94
C LEU A 476 -20.14 25.60 -1.90
N LYS A 477 -21.24 24.98 -2.34
CA LYS A 477 -22.30 25.66 -3.14
C LYS A 477 -23.33 26.40 -2.26
N GLY A 478 -23.44 26.04 -0.98
CA GLY A 478 -24.49 26.48 -0.07
C GLY A 478 -24.09 27.61 0.87
N ARG A 479 -23.51 28.71 0.37
CA ARG A 479 -23.52 30.04 1.00
C ARG A 479 -23.09 31.13 0.01
N GLY A 480 -23.70 31.09 -1.18
CA GLY A 480 -23.80 32.27 -2.03
C GLY A 480 -24.71 33.29 -1.35
N TRP A 481 -24.22 34.51 -1.24
CA TRP A 481 -24.93 35.67 -0.69
C TRP A 481 -26.36 35.75 -1.23
N ARG A 482 -27.35 35.53 -0.36
CA ARG A 482 -28.74 35.87 -0.68
C ARG A 482 -28.96 37.30 -0.21
N LYS A 483 -28.89 38.23 -1.17
CA LYS A 483 -29.33 39.63 -1.04
C LYS A 483 -30.73 39.62 -0.41
N LYS A 484 -30.88 40.25 0.76
CA LYS A 484 -32.19 40.72 1.22
C LYS A 484 -32.57 41.87 0.29
N GLU A 485 -33.37 41.57 -0.72
CA GLU A 485 -34.23 42.60 -1.32
C GLU A 485 -35.53 42.57 -0.52
N GLY A 486 -35.75 43.64 0.24
CA GLY A 486 -37.09 43.99 0.69
C GLY A 486 -37.83 44.65 -0.46
N ASN A 487 -39.11 44.34 -0.59
CA ASN A 487 -40.07 45.31 -1.07
C ASN A 487 -41.41 45.12 -0.36
N ASP A 488 -42.07 46.25 -0.18
CA ASP A 488 -43.16 46.57 0.71
C ASP A 488 -44.53 45.94 0.36
N GLY A 489 -45.34 45.76 1.40
CA GLY A 489 -46.70 46.32 1.51
C GLY A 489 -47.77 45.98 0.47
N ASN A 490 -48.69 45.08 0.83
CA ASN A 490 -50.16 45.21 0.78
C ASN A 490 -50.73 43.85 1.21
N GLY A 491 -51.67 43.69 2.13
CA GLY A 491 -52.94 44.40 2.22
C GLY A 491 -54.05 43.34 2.09
N ASN A 492 -54.78 43.15 3.20
CA ASN A 492 -56.15 42.63 3.32
C ASN A 492 -56.54 41.15 3.04
N ASP A 493 -57.29 40.69 4.04
CA ASP A 493 -58.57 39.96 3.99
C ASP A 493 -58.63 38.43 3.93
N LYS A 494 -59.24 37.95 5.03
CA LYS A 494 -59.96 36.69 5.32
C LYS A 494 -59.19 35.50 5.88
#